data_AF-A0A0R0HPW4-F1
#
_entry.id   AF-A0A0R0HPW4-F1
#
_cell.length_a   1.000
_cell.length_b   1.000
_cell.length_c   1.000
_cell.angle_alpha   90.00
_cell.angle_beta   90.00
_cell.angle_gamma   90.00
#
_symmetry.space_group_name_H-M   'P 1'
#
loop_
_entity.id
_entity.type
_entity.pdbx_description
1 polymer ?
#
loop_
_entity_poly.entity_id
_entity_poly.type
_entity_poly.pdbx_seq_one_letter_code
_entity_poly.pdbx_strand_id
1 'polypeptide(L)'
;MASFSLHENAPPVILMIHAGAISHAHVGSASVLVGDIDDALDSEKRYLKRGVNDRGRVANDVETEQIVLDEESGSCKGKMSSVVQMRGSIPLFWSQEASRFSPKPDIILQRYDPTYQATKLHFEDLAKRYGNPIIVLNLIKTVEKRPREMMLRREFANDVGYLNQILPVENHLRFIHWDFHKFAKSKSANVLAVLGAIASEALDLTGFYYSGKPSIIKRANKSNQTSTGR
;
A
#
# COMPACT_ATOMS: atom_id res chain seq x y z
N MET A 1 23.32 15.70 -12.78
CA MET A 1 23.98 15.12 -11.59
C MET A 1 22.96 15.07 -10.45
N ALA A 2 22.11 14.04 -10.41
CA ALA A 2 21.30 13.74 -9.24
C ALA A 2 21.94 12.51 -8.59
N SER A 3 22.76 12.75 -7.57
CA SER A 3 23.32 11.73 -6.71
C SER A 3 22.25 11.34 -5.71
N PHE A 4 21.62 10.18 -5.90
CA PHE A 4 20.91 9.52 -4.82
C PHE A 4 21.93 8.69 -4.05
N SER A 5 22.39 9.25 -2.94
CA SER A 5 23.16 8.53 -1.93
C SER A 5 22.23 7.55 -1.26
N LEU A 6 22.26 6.29 -1.70
CA LEU A 6 21.71 5.18 -0.91
C LEU A 6 22.49 5.13 0.40
N HIS A 7 21.76 5.19 1.50
CA HIS A 7 22.28 5.07 2.83
C HIS A 7 22.95 3.69 2.98
N GLU A 8 24.28 3.67 2.86
CA GLU A 8 25.12 2.61 3.40
C GLU A 8 24.82 2.53 4.91
N ASN A 9 24.59 1.32 5.43
CA ASN A 9 24.15 0.99 6.79
C ASN A 9 22.63 0.96 7.03
N ALA A 10 21.93 -0.02 6.45
CA ALA A 10 20.80 -0.63 7.14
C ALA A 10 21.36 -1.63 8.18
N PRO A 11 21.02 -1.54 9.47
CA PRO A 11 21.51 -2.44 10.51
C PRO A 11 20.95 -3.86 10.28
N PRO A 12 21.49 -4.90 10.95
CA PRO A 12 20.97 -6.26 10.84
C PRO A 12 19.47 -6.24 11.08
N VAL A 13 18.72 -6.96 10.24
CA VAL A 13 17.29 -7.19 10.38
C VAL A 13 17.06 -7.87 11.73
N ILE A 14 16.90 -7.07 12.78
CA ILE A 14 16.31 -7.51 14.03
C ILE A 14 14.83 -7.61 13.71
N LEU A 15 14.41 -8.83 13.40
CA LEU A 15 13.01 -9.22 13.34
C LEU A 15 12.42 -9.11 14.76
N MET A 16 12.06 -7.90 15.18
CA MET A 16 11.28 -7.68 16.39
C MET A 16 9.83 -7.98 16.06
N ILE A 17 9.42 -9.23 16.29
CA ILE A 17 8.03 -9.66 16.10
C ILE A 17 7.21 -9.15 17.28
N HIS A 18 6.46 -8.06 17.08
CA HIS A 18 5.35 -7.72 17.96
C HIS A 18 4.03 -7.88 17.18
N ALA A 19 3.21 -8.82 17.66
CA ALA A 19 1.81 -9.06 17.28
C ALA A 19 1.52 -9.35 15.79
N GLY A 20 2.45 -10.01 15.09
CA GLY A 20 2.35 -10.36 13.68
C GLY A 20 2.26 -11.86 13.38
N ALA A 21 1.79 -12.23 12.19
CA ALA A 21 1.91 -13.57 11.64
C ALA A 21 3.06 -13.61 10.63
N ILE A 22 3.85 -14.70 10.63
CA ILE A 22 4.88 -14.95 9.61
C ILE A 22 4.55 -16.27 8.93
N SER A 23 4.55 -16.26 7.60
CA SER A 23 4.41 -17.44 6.76
C SER A 23 5.67 -17.63 5.91
N HIS A 24 6.11 -18.88 5.76
CA HIS A 24 7.26 -19.25 4.94
C HIS A 24 6.86 -20.34 3.95
N ALA A 25 7.26 -20.21 2.69
CA ALA A 25 7.06 -21.22 1.66
C ALA A 25 8.25 -21.29 0.71
N HIS A 26 8.52 -22.48 0.15
CA HIS A 26 9.47 -22.65 -0.94
C HIS A 26 8.75 -22.66 -2.29
N VAL A 27 9.33 -21.96 -3.26
CA VAL A 27 8.89 -21.96 -4.67
C VAL A 27 10.12 -22.23 -5.54
N GLY A 28 10.30 -23.49 -5.95
CA GLY A 28 11.52 -23.91 -6.65
C GLY A 28 12.75 -23.79 -5.75
N SER A 29 13.78 -23.08 -6.21
CA SER A 29 14.98 -22.77 -5.43
C SER A 29 14.86 -21.51 -4.57
N ALA A 30 13.73 -20.80 -4.63
CA ALA A 30 13.52 -19.58 -3.86
C ALA A 30 12.72 -19.85 -2.58
N SER A 31 13.05 -19.11 -1.54
CA SER A 31 12.33 -19.07 -0.27
C SER A 31 11.54 -17.77 -0.20
N VAL A 32 10.24 -17.84 0.10
CA VAL A 32 9.34 -16.69 0.21
C VAL A 32 8.82 -16.59 1.63
N LEU A 33 9.13 -15.48 2.29
CA LEU A 33 8.67 -15.12 3.61
C LEU A 33 7.66 -13.97 3.49
N VAL A 34 6.54 -14.06 4.19
CA VAL A 34 5.56 -12.98 4.32
C VAL A 34 5.33 -12.73 5.80
N GLY A 35 5.55 -11.50 6.25
CA GLY A 35 5.32 -11.09 7.64
C GLY A 35 4.39 -9.89 7.71
N ASP A 36 3.47 -9.91 8.68
CA ASP A 36 2.68 -8.74 9.04
C ASP A 36 3.22 -8.13 10.33
N ILE A 37 3.41 -6.82 10.37
CA ILE A 37 3.83 -6.06 11.56
C ILE A 37 2.71 -5.07 11.90
N ASP A 38 2.18 -5.24 13.10
CA ASP A 38 1.10 -4.43 13.63
C ASP A 38 1.68 -3.27 14.45
N ASP A 39 1.39 -2.02 14.08
CA ASP A 39 1.88 -0.88 14.86
C ASP A 39 1.15 -0.83 16.22
N ALA A 40 1.82 -1.26 17.29
CA ALA A 40 1.21 -1.55 18.59
C ALA A 40 0.85 -0.30 19.42
N LEU A 41 1.10 0.91 18.90
CA LEU A 41 1.06 2.16 19.67
C LEU A 41 -0.33 2.61 20.19
N ASP A 42 -1.43 1.94 19.85
CA ASP A 42 -2.77 2.11 20.49
C ASP A 42 -3.43 0.76 20.82
N SER A 43 -2.62 -0.24 21.22
CA SER A 43 -3.00 -1.66 21.41
C SER A 43 -4.20 -1.90 22.33
N GLU A 44 -4.47 -1.02 23.30
CA GLU A 44 -5.60 -1.18 24.22
C GLU A 44 -6.97 -0.90 23.57
N LYS A 45 -7.02 -0.24 22.40
CA LYS A 45 -8.28 0.15 21.73
C LYS A 45 -8.41 -0.35 20.29
N ARG A 46 -7.48 -1.21 19.85
CA ARG A 46 -7.31 -1.69 18.46
C ARG A 46 -8.60 -2.30 17.87
N TYR A 47 -9.35 -3.07 18.65
CA TYR A 47 -10.51 -3.82 18.14
C TYR A 47 -11.81 -3.02 17.97
N LEU A 48 -11.88 -1.80 18.51
CA LEU A 48 -13.13 -1.00 18.49
C LEU A 48 -13.01 0.30 17.72
N LYS A 49 -11.79 0.73 17.36
CA LYS A 49 -11.59 2.01 16.69
C LYS A 49 -11.41 1.86 15.18
N ARG A 50 -11.92 2.87 14.48
CA ARG A 50 -11.76 3.07 13.04
C ARG A 50 -11.32 4.51 12.80
N GLY A 51 -10.82 4.79 11.61
CA GLY A 51 -10.41 6.13 11.23
C GLY A 51 -9.05 6.56 11.77
N VAL A 52 -8.81 7.86 11.67
CA VAL A 52 -7.60 8.56 12.11
C VAL A 52 -7.82 9.28 13.44
N ASN A 53 -6.75 9.50 14.21
CA ASN A 53 -6.74 10.41 15.35
C ASN A 53 -6.07 11.75 15.01
N ASP A 54 -6.10 12.71 15.95
CA ASP A 54 -5.50 14.04 15.77
C ASP A 54 -3.99 14.05 15.47
N ARG A 55 -3.30 12.93 15.70
CA ARG A 55 -1.86 12.78 15.44
C ARG A 55 -1.57 12.11 14.09
N GLY A 56 -2.58 11.91 13.24
CA GLY A 56 -2.43 11.24 11.95
C GLY A 56 -2.22 9.72 12.04
N ARG A 57 -2.50 9.10 13.19
CA ARG A 57 -2.39 7.64 13.34
C ARG A 57 -3.73 6.99 13.02
N VAL A 58 -3.72 6.02 12.12
CA VAL A 58 -4.91 5.28 11.70
C VAL A 58 -5.07 4.00 12.50
N ALA A 59 -6.32 3.61 12.73
CA ALA A 59 -6.61 2.31 13.32
C ALA A 59 -6.27 1.17 12.35
N ASN A 60 -5.96 -0.02 12.88
CA ASN A 60 -5.62 -1.22 12.10
C ASN A 60 -4.49 -0.97 11.07
N ASP A 61 -3.47 -0.19 11.44
CA ASP A 61 -2.27 0.01 10.61
C ASP A 61 -1.38 -1.24 10.69
N VAL A 62 -1.16 -1.85 9.53
CA VAL A 62 -0.43 -3.10 9.31
C VAL A 62 0.56 -2.89 8.18
N GLU A 63 1.81 -3.22 8.45
CA GLU A 63 2.87 -3.33 7.44
C GLU A 63 3.01 -4.81 7.06
N THR A 64 2.84 -5.12 5.77
CA THR A 64 3.09 -6.46 5.24
C THR A 64 4.38 -6.43 4.42
N GLU A 65 5.37 -7.21 4.82
CA GLU A 65 6.63 -7.38 4.10
C GLU A 65 6.71 -8.75 3.44
N GLN A 66 6.96 -8.78 2.13
CA GLN A 66 7.26 -9.99 1.37
C GLN A 66 8.75 -10.02 1.01
N ILE A 67 9.46 -11.01 1.55
CA ILE A 67 10.88 -11.24 1.31
C ILE A 67 11.04 -12.46 0.41
N VAL A 68 11.84 -12.32 -0.65
CA VAL A 68 12.23 -13.43 -1.52
C VAL A 68 13.74 -13.61 -1.40
N LEU A 69 14.14 -14.80 -0.99
CA LEU A 69 15.53 -15.22 -0.89
C LEU A 69 15.80 -16.18 -2.05
N ASP A 70 16.75 -15.80 -2.91
CA ASP A 70 17.28 -16.65 -3.96
C ASP A 70 18.53 -17.36 -3.43
N GLU A 71 18.35 -18.62 -3.07
CA GLU A 71 19.42 -19.52 -2.66
C GLU A 71 20.07 -20.11 -3.91
N GLU A 72 20.93 -19.30 -4.55
CA GLU A 72 21.77 -19.78 -5.65
C GLU A 72 22.68 -20.90 -5.09
N SER A 73 22.45 -22.14 -5.56
CA SER A 73 22.97 -23.39 -4.97
C SER A 73 24.49 -23.34 -4.77
N GLY A 74 24.94 -22.93 -3.58
CA GLY A 74 26.33 -23.00 -3.16
C GLY A 74 27.14 -21.68 -3.10
N SER A 75 26.54 -20.51 -3.34
CA SER A 75 27.24 -19.24 -3.09
C SER A 75 26.74 -18.60 -1.78
N CYS A 76 27.64 -18.29 -0.84
CA CYS A 76 27.33 -17.59 0.43
C CYS A 76 26.82 -16.14 0.25
N LYS A 77 26.37 -15.77 -0.96
CA LYS A 77 25.81 -14.47 -1.32
C LYS A 77 24.41 -14.66 -1.88
N GLY A 78 23.52 -15.27 -1.09
CA GLY A 78 22.10 -15.35 -1.42
C GLY A 78 21.56 -13.95 -1.73
N LYS A 79 20.86 -13.82 -2.86
CA LYS A 79 20.26 -12.54 -3.24
C LYS A 79 18.91 -12.44 -2.53
N MET A 80 18.70 -11.36 -1.82
CA MET A 80 17.44 -11.06 -1.15
C MET A 80 16.75 -9.89 -1.80
N SER A 81 15.45 -10.03 -2.07
CA SER A 81 14.54 -8.95 -2.46
C SER A 81 13.48 -8.77 -1.38
N SER A 82 13.01 -7.55 -1.16
CA SER A 82 11.87 -7.28 -0.27
C SER A 82 10.94 -6.21 -0.82
N VAL A 83 9.63 -6.41 -0.63
CA VAL A 83 8.56 -5.46 -0.95
C VAL A 83 7.70 -5.26 0.29
N VAL A 84 7.43 -4.01 0.62
CA VAL A 84 6.56 -3.63 1.73
C VAL A 84 5.24 -3.07 1.19
N GLN A 85 4.13 -3.44 1.82
CA GLN A 85 2.79 -2.92 1.56
C GLN A 85 2.14 -2.47 2.86
N MET A 86 1.44 -1.34 2.83
CA MET A 86 0.72 -0.80 3.99
C MET A 86 -0.78 -1.05 3.85
N ARG A 87 -1.42 -1.45 4.94
CA ARG A 87 -2.87 -1.58 5.07
C ARG A 87 -3.33 -0.91 6.36
N GLY A 88 -4.24 0.05 6.24
CA GLY A 88 -4.79 0.79 7.39
C GLY A 88 -6.28 1.06 7.27
N SER A 89 -6.88 1.60 8.33
CA SER A 89 -8.19 2.25 8.22
C SER A 89 -8.10 3.48 7.32
N ILE A 90 -9.20 3.82 6.64
CA ILE A 90 -9.29 5.05 5.84
C ILE A 90 -8.99 6.23 6.78
N PRO A 91 -8.05 7.13 6.44
CA PRO A 91 -7.52 8.16 7.35
C PRO A 91 -8.48 9.33 7.57
N LEU A 92 -9.78 9.07 7.67
CA LEU A 92 -10.80 10.05 8.03
C LEU A 92 -11.18 9.91 9.50
N PHE A 93 -11.76 10.94 10.09
CA PHE A 93 -12.42 10.78 11.37
C PHE A 93 -13.76 10.06 11.16
N TRP A 94 -13.79 8.75 11.44
CA TRP A 94 -15.00 7.95 11.29
C TRP A 94 -15.06 6.80 12.28
N SER A 95 -16.28 6.38 12.58
CA SER A 95 -16.52 5.24 13.46
C SER A 95 -17.63 4.34 12.93
N GLN A 96 -17.70 3.18 13.56
CA GLN A 96 -18.74 2.20 13.33
C GLN A 96 -18.98 1.52 14.68
N GLU A 97 -20.13 1.79 15.30
CA GLU A 97 -20.48 1.21 16.59
C GLU A 97 -20.68 -0.29 16.46
N ALA A 98 -19.91 -1.10 17.18
CA ALA A 98 -20.13 -2.54 17.19
C ALA A 98 -21.44 -2.86 17.92
N SER A 99 -22.51 -3.17 17.18
CA SER A 99 -23.78 -3.62 17.75
C SER A 99 -23.93 -5.12 17.57
N ARG A 100 -24.20 -5.85 18.66
CA ARG A 100 -24.50 -7.30 18.60
C ARG A 100 -25.79 -7.61 17.82
N PHE A 101 -26.66 -6.62 17.66
CA PHE A 101 -27.98 -6.77 17.04
C PHE A 101 -28.02 -6.29 15.58
N SER A 102 -27.01 -5.54 15.14
CA SER A 102 -26.90 -5.11 13.75
C SER A 102 -25.73 -5.84 13.09
N PRO A 103 -25.96 -6.75 12.13
CA PRO A 103 -24.87 -7.42 11.42
C PRO A 103 -24.01 -6.45 10.61
N LYS A 104 -24.53 -5.24 10.37
CA LYS A 104 -23.93 -4.19 9.57
C LYS A 104 -24.19 -2.83 10.22
N PRO A 105 -23.49 -2.50 11.32
CA PRO A 105 -23.68 -1.24 12.03
C PRO A 105 -23.36 -0.02 11.16
N ASP A 106 -24.14 1.05 11.30
CA ASP A 106 -23.99 2.24 10.45
C ASP A 106 -22.60 2.89 10.62
N ILE A 107 -22.12 3.49 9.53
CA ILE A 107 -20.84 4.20 9.49
C ILE A 107 -21.12 5.68 9.71
N ILE A 108 -20.36 6.30 10.61
CA ILE A 108 -20.53 7.69 11.01
C ILE A 108 -19.24 8.43 10.73
N LEU A 109 -19.29 9.47 9.88
CA LEU A 109 -18.22 10.45 9.77
C LEU A 109 -18.29 11.33 11.02
N GLN A 110 -17.29 11.18 11.89
CA GLN A 110 -17.22 11.89 13.15
C GLN A 110 -16.39 13.13 12.91
N ARG A 111 -16.89 14.33 13.18
CA ARG A 111 -16.16 15.60 13.02
C ARG A 111 -15.84 15.98 11.56
N TYR A 112 -16.06 17.25 11.27
CA TYR A 112 -15.67 17.86 10.01
C TYR A 112 -14.24 18.41 10.12
N ASP A 113 -13.35 18.00 9.22
CA ASP A 113 -12.00 18.55 9.08
C ASP A 113 -11.89 19.20 7.68
N PRO A 114 -12.10 20.53 7.57
CA PRO A 114 -12.12 21.20 6.27
C PRO A 114 -10.76 21.22 5.55
N THR A 115 -9.68 20.98 6.30
CA THR A 115 -8.30 21.03 5.79
C THR A 115 -7.64 19.66 5.72
N TYR A 116 -8.35 18.61 6.13
CA TYR A 116 -7.85 17.23 6.20
C TYR A 116 -6.47 17.14 6.89
N GLN A 117 -6.30 17.88 7.99
CA GLN A 117 -5.02 18.01 8.67
C GLN A 117 -4.56 16.67 9.25
N ALA A 118 -5.48 15.88 9.81
CA ALA A 118 -5.12 14.56 10.33
C ALA A 118 -4.71 13.59 9.21
N THR A 119 -5.40 13.63 8.07
CA THR A 119 -5.04 12.84 6.90
C THR A 119 -3.70 13.25 6.32
N LYS A 120 -3.43 14.57 6.26
CA LYS A 120 -2.15 15.11 5.83
C LYS A 120 -1.02 14.56 6.70
N LEU A 121 -1.15 14.63 8.03
CA LEU A 121 -0.16 14.09 8.97
C LEU A 121 0.08 12.59 8.76
N HIS A 122 -0.99 11.83 8.46
CA HIS A 122 -0.86 10.41 8.15
C HIS A 122 0.02 10.17 6.92
N PHE A 123 -0.23 10.87 5.82
CA PHE A 123 0.56 10.70 4.59
C PHE A 123 1.97 11.29 4.70
N GLU A 124 2.19 12.34 5.49
CA GLU A 124 3.53 12.85 5.80
C GLU A 124 4.35 11.82 6.58
N ASP A 125 3.74 11.10 7.53
CA ASP A 125 4.39 10.00 8.25
C ASP A 125 4.74 8.84 7.32
N LEU A 126 3.82 8.45 6.42
CA LEU A 126 4.09 7.43 5.41
C LEU A 126 5.23 7.83 4.46
N ALA A 127 5.21 9.07 3.97
CA ALA A 127 6.26 9.58 3.07
C ALA A 127 7.62 9.64 3.78
N LYS A 128 7.64 9.95 5.09
CA LYS A 128 8.85 9.91 5.89
C LYS A 128 9.42 8.50 6.06
N ARG A 129 8.55 7.48 6.19
CA ARG A 129 8.96 6.08 6.39
C ARG A 129 9.35 5.38 5.10
N TYR A 130 8.57 5.55 4.03
CA TYR A 130 8.71 4.76 2.79
C TYR A 130 9.08 5.60 1.56
N GLY A 131 9.08 6.92 1.66
CA GLY A 131 9.31 7.82 0.53
C GLY A 131 8.08 8.02 -0.36
N ASN A 132 8.32 8.66 -1.51
CA ASN A 132 7.32 8.92 -2.54
C ASN A 132 7.66 8.18 -3.84
N PRO A 133 6.65 7.82 -4.67
CA PRO A 133 5.23 8.18 -4.54
C PRO A 133 4.44 7.26 -3.58
N ILE A 134 3.43 7.80 -2.91
CA ILE A 134 2.41 7.02 -2.21
C ILE A 134 1.27 6.67 -3.16
N ILE A 135 0.95 5.38 -3.29
CA ILE A 135 -0.14 4.86 -4.13
C ILE A 135 -1.24 4.32 -3.22
N VAL A 136 -2.41 4.92 -3.30
CA VAL A 136 -3.59 4.54 -2.52
C VAL A 136 -4.52 3.71 -3.39
N LEU A 137 -4.65 2.41 -3.08
CA LEU A 137 -5.63 1.53 -3.72
C LEU A 137 -6.92 1.48 -2.90
N ASN A 138 -7.96 2.16 -3.38
CA ASN A 138 -9.26 2.20 -2.73
C ASN A 138 -10.26 1.22 -3.38
N LEU A 139 -10.61 0.16 -2.65
CA LEU A 139 -11.50 -0.92 -3.13
C LEU A 139 -12.97 -0.79 -2.71
N ILE A 140 -13.37 0.36 -2.15
CA ILE A 140 -14.73 0.57 -1.62
C ILE A 140 -15.78 0.47 -2.75
N LYS A 141 -16.99 0.01 -2.41
CA LYS A 141 -18.10 -0.07 -3.37
C LYS A 141 -18.54 1.31 -3.85
N THR A 142 -18.84 1.43 -5.13
CA THR A 142 -19.39 2.65 -5.72
C THR A 142 -20.87 2.82 -5.43
N VAL A 143 -21.63 1.72 -5.47
CA VAL A 143 -23.09 1.71 -5.30
C VAL A 143 -23.49 0.70 -4.24
N GLU A 144 -24.25 1.18 -3.26
CA GLU A 144 -24.81 0.38 -2.17
C GLU A 144 -26.31 0.66 -2.04
N LYS A 145 -27.10 -0.37 -1.69
CA LYS A 145 -28.54 -0.19 -1.42
C LYS A 145 -28.80 0.75 -0.23
N ARG A 146 -27.95 0.64 0.80
CA ARG A 146 -27.91 1.55 1.95
C ARG A 146 -26.51 2.16 1.94
N PRO A 147 -26.37 3.48 1.77
CA PRO A 147 -25.06 4.12 1.69
C PRO A 147 -24.35 4.00 3.04
N ARG A 148 -23.31 3.17 3.10
CA ARG A 148 -22.51 2.96 4.32
C ARG A 148 -21.06 3.34 4.03
N GLU A 149 -20.38 2.53 3.22
CA GLU A 149 -18.97 2.78 2.87
C GLU A 149 -18.85 3.82 1.75
N MET A 150 -19.90 3.99 0.94
CA MET A 150 -19.92 5.00 -0.12
C MET A 150 -19.68 6.43 0.40
N MET A 151 -20.10 6.74 1.63
CA MET A 151 -19.85 8.04 2.26
C MET A 151 -18.34 8.26 2.49
N LEU A 152 -17.65 7.23 3.03
CA LEU A 152 -16.20 7.27 3.23
C LEU A 152 -15.46 7.38 1.90
N ARG A 153 -15.92 6.68 0.85
CA ARG A 153 -15.34 6.77 -0.49
C ARG A 153 -15.36 8.22 -1.01
N ARG A 154 -16.52 8.87 -0.92
CA ARG A 154 -16.68 10.25 -1.39
C ARG A 154 -15.79 11.20 -0.59
N GLU A 155 -15.86 11.09 0.74
CA GLU A 155 -15.09 11.96 1.62
C GLU A 155 -13.59 11.78 1.43
N PHE A 156 -13.11 10.55 1.28
CA PHE A 156 -11.69 10.28 1.08
C PHE A 156 -11.19 10.72 -0.30
N ALA A 157 -12.04 10.64 -1.33
CA ALA A 157 -11.70 11.20 -2.64
C ALA A 157 -11.60 12.74 -2.60
N ASN A 158 -12.48 13.41 -1.84
CA ASN A 158 -12.41 14.86 -1.63
C ASN A 158 -11.14 15.25 -0.88
N ASP A 159 -10.82 14.50 0.18
CA ASP A 159 -9.60 14.65 0.98
C ASP A 159 -8.34 14.56 0.11
N VAL A 160 -8.16 13.45 -0.61
CA VAL A 160 -6.99 13.29 -1.49
C VAL A 160 -6.96 14.35 -2.59
N GLY A 161 -8.12 14.74 -3.12
CA GLY A 161 -8.24 15.84 -4.09
C GLY A 161 -7.81 17.19 -3.52
N TYR A 162 -8.15 17.49 -2.26
CA TYR A 162 -7.71 18.69 -1.55
C TYR A 162 -6.21 18.64 -1.24
N LEU A 163 -5.70 17.51 -0.73
CA LEU A 163 -4.28 17.35 -0.44
C LEU A 163 -3.42 17.53 -1.69
N ASN A 164 -3.82 16.97 -2.82
CA ASN A 164 -3.12 17.15 -4.10
C ASN A 164 -3.22 18.59 -4.67
N GLN A 165 -4.01 19.49 -4.09
CA GLN A 165 -3.98 20.92 -4.45
C GLN A 165 -2.95 21.69 -3.62
N ILE A 166 -2.66 21.24 -2.40
CA ILE A 166 -1.78 21.96 -1.46
C ILE A 166 -0.38 21.34 -1.33
N LEU A 167 -0.22 20.07 -1.70
CA LEU A 167 1.06 19.38 -1.71
C LEU A 167 1.82 19.69 -3.00
N PRO A 168 3.16 19.69 -2.97
CA PRO A 168 3.95 19.81 -4.18
C PRO A 168 3.79 18.56 -5.06
N VAL A 169 4.02 18.70 -6.37
CA VAL A 169 3.71 17.68 -7.39
C VAL A 169 4.38 16.34 -7.11
N GLU A 170 5.62 16.36 -6.61
CA GLU A 170 6.39 15.18 -6.21
C GLU A 170 5.77 14.39 -5.05
N ASN A 171 4.91 15.02 -4.25
CA ASN A 171 4.24 14.43 -3.10
C ASN A 171 2.75 14.15 -3.37
N HIS A 172 2.29 14.31 -4.62
CA HIS A 172 0.92 13.99 -4.96
C HIS A 172 0.63 12.52 -4.70
N LEU A 173 -0.48 12.28 -4.00
CA LEU A 173 -1.00 10.95 -3.74
C LEU A 173 -1.60 10.39 -5.03
N ARG A 174 -1.16 9.20 -5.43
CA ARG A 174 -1.75 8.48 -6.57
C ARG A 174 -2.95 7.68 -6.09
N PHE A 175 -4.15 8.20 -6.33
CA PHE A 175 -5.39 7.59 -5.87
C PHE A 175 -6.03 6.71 -6.94
N ILE A 176 -5.98 5.40 -6.75
CA ILE A 176 -6.60 4.40 -7.63
C ILE A 176 -7.86 3.89 -6.96
N HIS A 177 -9.02 4.27 -7.50
CA HIS A 177 -10.29 3.72 -7.05
C HIS A 177 -10.76 2.59 -7.95
N TRP A 178 -11.02 1.41 -7.38
CA TRP A 178 -11.50 0.26 -8.12
C TRP A 178 -12.61 -0.48 -7.34
N ASP A 179 -13.84 -0.41 -7.84
CA ASP A 179 -14.97 -1.15 -7.25
C ASP A 179 -14.83 -2.66 -7.52
N PHE A 180 -14.12 -3.32 -6.61
CA PHE A 180 -13.89 -4.75 -6.65
C PHE A 180 -15.19 -5.54 -6.69
N HIS A 181 -16.22 -5.10 -5.95
CA HIS A 181 -17.49 -5.82 -5.86
C HIS A 181 -18.28 -5.77 -7.16
N LYS A 182 -18.22 -4.65 -7.89
CA LYS A 182 -18.80 -4.53 -9.22
C LYS A 182 -18.07 -5.42 -10.21
N PHE A 183 -16.73 -5.43 -10.17
CA PHE A 183 -15.92 -6.23 -11.11
C PHE A 183 -16.08 -7.74 -10.87
N ALA A 184 -16.00 -8.19 -9.62
CA ALA A 184 -16.06 -9.60 -9.24
C ALA A 184 -17.41 -10.28 -9.57
N LYS A 185 -18.46 -9.51 -9.85
CA LYS A 185 -19.76 -10.06 -10.32
C LYS A 185 -19.77 -10.42 -11.81
N SER A 186 -18.79 -9.96 -12.59
CA SER A 186 -18.71 -10.31 -14.00
C SER A 186 -18.22 -11.75 -14.16
N LYS A 187 -18.90 -12.55 -15.00
CA LYS A 187 -18.55 -13.97 -15.25
C LYS A 187 -17.15 -14.17 -15.85
N SER A 188 -16.58 -13.14 -16.46
CA SER A 188 -15.26 -13.15 -17.09
C SER A 188 -14.20 -12.35 -16.32
N ALA A 189 -14.47 -12.02 -15.05
CA ALA A 189 -13.58 -11.21 -14.24
C ALA A 189 -12.25 -11.93 -13.93
N ASN A 190 -11.17 -11.53 -14.59
CA ASN A 190 -9.82 -11.92 -14.19
C ASN A 190 -9.24 -10.88 -13.20
N VAL A 191 -9.59 -11.05 -11.93
CA VAL A 191 -9.14 -10.17 -10.83
C VAL A 191 -7.62 -10.11 -10.75
N LEU A 192 -6.94 -11.26 -10.90
CA LEU A 192 -5.49 -11.36 -10.80
C LEU A 192 -4.79 -10.59 -11.93
N ALA A 193 -5.36 -10.57 -13.13
CA ALA A 193 -4.81 -9.77 -14.22
C ALA A 193 -4.88 -8.26 -13.92
N VAL A 194 -6.00 -7.78 -13.37
CA VAL A 194 -6.15 -6.34 -13.05
C VAL A 194 -5.27 -5.95 -11.86
N LEU A 195 -5.34 -6.70 -10.76
CA LEU A 195 -4.50 -6.44 -9.59
C LEU A 195 -3.02 -6.64 -9.89
N GLY A 196 -2.67 -7.62 -10.74
CA GLY A 196 -1.30 -7.84 -11.19
C GLY A 196 -0.77 -6.69 -12.02
N ALA A 197 -1.59 -6.08 -12.90
CA ALA A 197 -1.21 -4.88 -13.62
C ALA A 197 -0.98 -3.69 -12.69
N ILE A 198 -1.88 -3.46 -11.72
CA ILE A 198 -1.72 -2.41 -10.70
C ILE A 198 -0.47 -2.65 -9.85
N ALA A 199 -0.23 -3.89 -9.43
CA ALA A 199 0.94 -4.26 -8.65
C ALA A 199 2.24 -4.07 -9.45
N SER A 200 2.25 -4.43 -10.73
CA SER A 200 3.40 -4.19 -11.62
C SER A 200 3.68 -2.71 -11.77
N GLU A 201 2.66 -1.88 -12.02
CA GLU A 201 2.81 -0.43 -12.11
C GLU A 201 3.31 0.17 -10.79
N ALA A 202 2.78 -0.31 -9.66
CA ALA A 202 3.24 0.13 -8.35
C ALA A 202 4.72 -0.19 -8.13
N LEU A 203 5.15 -1.42 -8.41
CA LEU A 203 6.56 -1.82 -8.30
C LEU A 203 7.48 -1.05 -9.24
N ASP A 204 7.04 -0.73 -10.46
CA ASP A 204 7.82 0.10 -11.39
C ASP A 204 8.01 1.53 -10.85
N LEU A 205 7.07 2.05 -10.06
CA LEU A 205 7.10 3.40 -9.51
C LEU A 205 7.81 3.49 -8.15
N THR A 206 7.61 2.52 -7.27
CA THR A 206 8.18 2.52 -5.91
C THR A 206 9.49 1.75 -5.80
N GLY A 207 9.74 0.84 -6.74
CA GLY A 207 10.81 -0.13 -6.63
C GLY A 207 10.56 -1.15 -5.51
N PHE A 208 11.63 -1.90 -5.23
CA PHE A 208 11.69 -2.87 -4.15
C PHE A 208 13.14 -2.96 -3.66
N TYR A 209 13.34 -3.40 -2.43
CA TYR A 209 14.68 -3.60 -1.89
C TYR A 209 15.34 -4.79 -2.59
N TYR A 210 16.62 -4.65 -2.93
CA TYR A 210 17.43 -5.74 -3.48
C TYR A 210 18.87 -5.64 -2.94
N SER A 211 19.33 -6.73 -2.33
CA SER A 211 20.68 -6.82 -1.73
C SER A 211 21.78 -7.21 -2.72
N GLY A 212 21.42 -7.67 -3.93
CA GLY A 212 22.39 -8.01 -4.96
C GLY A 212 22.92 -6.79 -5.72
N LYS A 213 24.00 -6.98 -6.48
CA LYS A 213 24.43 -5.96 -7.45
C LYS A 213 23.37 -5.85 -8.53
N PRO A 214 22.81 -4.66 -8.84
CA PRO A 214 21.83 -4.51 -9.90
C PRO A 214 22.46 -4.97 -11.21
N SER A 215 21.92 -6.05 -11.78
CA SER A 215 22.25 -6.44 -13.14
C SER A 215 21.64 -5.40 -14.07
N ILE A 216 22.48 -4.59 -14.72
CA ILE A 216 22.03 -3.61 -15.71
C ILE A 216 21.51 -4.39 -16.92
N ILE A 217 20.23 -4.75 -16.90
CA ILE A 217 19.55 -5.27 -18.09
C ILE A 217 19.26 -4.04 -18.95
N LYS A 218 20.10 -3.80 -19.96
CA LYS A 218 19.79 -2.86 -21.04
C LYS A 218 18.52 -3.36 -21.73
N ARG A 219 17.35 -2.78 -21.41
CA ARG A 219 16.13 -2.99 -22.20
C ARG A 219 16.47 -2.60 -23.64
N ALA A 220 16.52 -3.58 -24.53
CA ALA A 220 16.75 -3.35 -25.95
C ALA A 220 15.59 -2.50 -26.48
N ASN A 221 15.90 -1.26 -26.86
CA ASN A 221 14.97 -0.45 -27.65
C ASN A 221 14.66 -1.24 -28.92
N LYS A 222 13.40 -1.67 -29.07
CA LYS A 222 12.86 -2.08 -30.36
C LYS A 222 12.84 -0.83 -31.26
N SER A 223 13.93 -0.61 -32.00
CA SER A 223 13.95 0.32 -33.11
C SER A 223 13.01 -0.21 -34.18
N ASN A 224 11.91 0.50 -34.43
CA ASN A 224 11.09 0.32 -35.61
C ASN A 224 11.97 0.54 -36.85
N GLN A 225 12.37 -0.55 -37.50
CA GLN A 225 12.82 -0.49 -38.88
C GLN A 225 11.59 -0.27 -39.75
N THR A 226 11.31 0.99 -40.06
CA THR A 226 10.52 1.35 -41.24
C THR A 226 11.34 0.98 -42.46
N SER A 227 10.99 -0.14 -43.09
CA SER A 227 11.44 -0.50 -44.43
C SER A 227 10.83 0.48 -45.42
N THR A 228 11.63 1.44 -45.88
CA THR A 228 11.37 2.16 -47.14
C THR A 228 11.79 1.25 -48.28
N GLY A 229 10.84 0.50 -48.82
CA GLY A 229 10.96 -0.15 -50.12
C GLY A 229 11.06 0.92 -51.21
N ARG A 230 12.08 0.78 -52.04
CA ARG A 230 12.41 1.61 -53.19
C ARG A 230 11.87 0.94 -54.45
#